data_AF-A0A838JTN6-F1
#
_entry.id   AF-A0A838JTN6-F1
#
_cell.length_a   1.000
_cell.length_b   1.000
_cell.length_c   1.000
_cell.angle_alpha   90.00
_cell.angle_beta   90.00
_cell.angle_gamma   90.00
#
_symmetry.space_group_name_H-M   'P 1'
#
loop_
_entity.id
_entity.type
_entity.pdbx_description
1 polymer ?
#
loop_
_entity_poly.entity_id
_entity_poly.type
_entity_poly.pdbx_seq_one_letter_code
_entity_poly.pdbx_strand_id
1 'polypeptide(L)' 'ALAWVLRQEDVSSAIIGASRPEQVDDNAAASGVELSADIISEIDRILEGVIRFD' A
#
# COMPACT_ATOMS: atom_id res chain seq x y z
N ALA A 1 1.60 2.88 -1.84
CA ALA A 1 2.01 1.47 -1.69
C ALA A 1 1.52 0.87 -0.38
N LEU A 2 1.93 1.38 0.79
CA LEU A 2 1.56 0.80 2.09
C LEU A 2 0.05 0.74 2.35
N ALA A 3 -0.69 1.82 2.06
CA ALA A 3 -2.15 1.82 2.19
C ALA A 3 -2.83 0.73 1.31
N TRP A 4 -2.26 0.42 0.13
CA TRP A 4 -2.78 -0.63 -0.73
C TRP A 4 -2.54 -2.04 -0.15
N VAL A 5 -1.43 -2.24 0.57
CA VAL A 5 -1.14 -3.49 1.28
C VAL A 5 -2.04 -3.62 2.52
N LEU A 6 -2.14 -2.55 3.32
CA LEU A 6 -2.90 -2.51 4.57
C LEU A 6 -4.43 -2.58 4.37
N ARG A 7 -4.94 -2.37 3.15
CA ARG A 7 -6.38 -2.48 2.86
C ARG A 7 -6.94 -3.91 2.94
N GLN A 8 -6.07 -4.92 2.85
CA GLN A 8 -6.49 -6.33 2.82
C GLN A 8 -6.87 -6.78 4.23
N GLU A 9 -8.06 -7.36 4.40
CA GLU A 9 -8.58 -7.75 5.73
C GLU A 9 -7.67 -8.76 6.45
N ASP A 10 -7.00 -9.63 5.70
CA ASP A 10 -6.08 -10.64 6.23
C ASP A 10 -4.69 -10.07 6.61
N VAL A 11 -4.42 -8.79 6.34
CA VAL A 11 -3.13 -8.13 6.62
C VAL A 11 -3.24 -7.27 7.87
N SER A 12 -2.61 -7.72 8.96
CA SER A 12 -2.60 -6.95 10.22
C SER A 12 -1.53 -5.86 10.28
N SER A 13 -0.45 -5.97 9.51
CA SER A 13 0.64 -4.99 9.50
C SER A 13 1.49 -5.06 8.22
N ALA A 14 2.22 -3.97 7.94
CA ALA A 14 3.21 -3.89 6.87
C ALA A 14 4.57 -3.51 7.46
N ILE A 15 5.61 -4.28 7.14
CA ILE A 15 6.99 -4.00 7.59
C ILE A 15 7.59 -2.95 6.66
N ILE A 16 8.14 -1.88 7.24
CA ILE A 16 8.76 -0.78 6.50
C ILE A 16 10.26 -0.71 6.76
N GLY A 17 11.02 -0.25 5.77
CA GLY A 17 12.39 0.22 5.93
C GLY A 17 12.43 1.74 5.85
N ALA A 18 13.25 2.36 6.70
CA ALA A 18 13.51 3.80 6.66
C ALA A 18 15.00 4.06 6.91
N SER A 19 15.59 4.91 6.08
CA SER A 19 16.99 5.35 6.18
C SER A 19 17.14 6.74 6.80
N ARG A 20 16.02 7.48 6.89
CA ARG A 20 15.93 8.81 7.50
C ARG A 20 14.65 8.92 8.34
N PRO A 21 14.64 9.73 9.41
CA PRO A 21 13.48 9.87 10.28
C PRO A 21 12.20 10.27 9.55
N GLU A 22 12.28 11.19 8.58
CA GLU A 22 11.09 11.70 7.88
C GLU A 22 10.37 10.59 7.09
N GLN A 23 11.10 9.55 6.66
CA GLN A 23 10.51 8.40 5.98
C GLN A 23 9.64 7.55 6.92
N VAL A 24 9.92 7.56 8.23
CA VAL A 24 9.08 6.87 9.22
C VAL A 24 7.73 7.57 9.28
N ASP A 25 7.72 8.90 9.38
CA ASP A 25 6.50 9.70 9.42
C ASP A 25 5.69 9.54 8.13
N ASP A 26 6.33 9.64 6.96
CA ASP A 26 5.69 9.46 5.65
C ASP A 26 5.08 8.05 5.49
N ASN A 27 5.81 7.01 5.91
CA ASN A 27 5.32 5.64 5.84
C ASN A 27 4.17 5.40 6.83
N ALA A 28 4.28 5.92 8.06
CA ALA A 28 3.27 5.78 9.09
C ALA A 28 1.97 6.48 8.71
N ALA A 29 2.04 7.60 7.98
CA ALA A 29 0.87 8.33 7.48
C ALA A 29 -0.02 7.49 6.54
N ALA A 30 0.47 6.37 6.00
CA ALA A 30 -0.34 5.46 5.20
C ALA A 30 -1.31 4.60 6.03
N SER A 31 -1.11 4.52 7.35
CA SER A 31 -2.00 3.78 8.25
C SER A 31 -3.37 4.45 8.34
N GLY A 32 -4.45 3.68 8.17
CA GLY A 32 -5.82 4.20 8.20
C GLY A 32 -6.23 5.02 6.98
N VAL A 33 -5.40 5.06 5.93
CA VAL A 33 -5.78 5.65 4.64
C VAL A 33 -6.67 4.67 3.89
N GLU A 34 -7.93 5.05 3.72
CA GLU A 34 -8.90 4.31 2.93
C GLU A 34 -8.77 4.66 1.44
N LEU A 35 -8.55 3.64 0.60
CA LEU A 35 -8.51 3.80 -0.86
C LEU A 35 -9.90 3.55 -1.43
N SER A 36 -10.38 4.48 -2.26
CA SER A 36 -11.67 4.29 -2.94
C SER A 36 -11.62 3.14 -3.95
N ALA A 37 -12.78 2.58 -4.26
CA ALA A 37 -12.91 1.52 -5.26
C ALA A 37 -12.38 1.93 -6.65
N ASP A 38 -12.56 3.20 -7.04
CA ASP A 38 -12.05 3.72 -8.31
C ASP A 38 -10.52 3.76 -8.34
N ILE A 39 -9.88 4.17 -7.24
CA ILE A 39 -8.41 4.16 -7.12
C ILE A 39 -7.88 2.74 -7.19
N ILE A 40 -8.51 1.80 -6.50
CA ILE A 40 -8.12 0.39 -6.52
C ILE A 40 -8.22 -0.15 -7.95
N SER A 41 -9.34 0.09 -8.62
CA SER A 41 -9.58 -0.36 -9.99
C SER A 41 -8.55 0.20 -10.96
N GLU A 42 -8.16 1.46 -10.79
CA GLU A 42 -7.15 2.11 -11.61
C GLU A 42 -5.74 1.55 -11.36
N ILE A 43 -5.40 1.25 -10.10
CA ILE A 43 -4.13 0.56 -9.76
C ILE A 43 -4.08 -0.81 -10.45
N ASP A 44 -5.16 -1.60 -10.33
CA ASP A 44 -5.23 -2.94 -10.92
C ASP A 44 -5.09 -2.88 -12.45
N ARG A 45 -5.74 -1.90 -13.10
CA ARG A 45 -5.63 -1.65 -14.54
C ARG A 45 -4.21 -1.29 -14.98
N ILE A 46 -3.52 -0.44 -14.23
CA ILE A 46 -2.15 0.00 -14.58
C ILE A 46 -1.15 -1.14 -14.42
N LEU A 47 -1.34 -1.99 -13.42
CA LEU A 47 -0.43 -3.10 -13.09
C LEU A 47 -0.76 -4.40 -13.84
N GLU A 48 -1.80 -4.38 -14.68
CA GLU A 48 -2.17 -5.53 -15.52
C GLU A 48 -0.99 -6.00 -16.38
N GLY A 49 -0.75 -7.31 -16.41
CA GLY A 49 0.32 -7.94 -17.18
C GLY A 49 1.73 -7.84 -16.57
N VAL A 50 1.92 -7.12 -15.45
CA VAL A 50 3.20 -7.07 -14.72
C VAL A 50 3.14 -7.64 -13.29
N ILE A 51 1.95 -7.80 -12.71
CA ILE A 51 1.77 -8.43 -11.40
C ILE A 51 2.25 -9.89 -11.44
N ARG A 52 2.94 -10.32 -10.39
CA ARG A 52 3.34 -11.72 -10.16
C ARG A 52 2.78 -12.22 -8.82
N PHE A 53 2.35 -13.47 -8.84
CA PHE A 53 1.90 -14.22 -7.68
C PHE A 53 2.79 -15.47 -7.62
N ASP A 54 3.99 -15.32 -7.11
CA ASP A 54 4.92 -16.42 -6.80
C ASP A 54 4.71 -16.97 -5.39
#